data_AF-J9FS92-F1
#
_entry.id   AF-J9FS92-F1
#
_cell.length_a   1.000
_cell.length_b   1.000
_cell.length_c   1.000
_cell.angle_alpha   90.00
_cell.angle_beta   90.00
_cell.angle_gamma   90.00
#
_symmetry.space_group_name_H-M   'P 1'
#
loop_
_entity.id
_entity.type
_entity.pdbx_description
1 polymer ?
#
loop_
_entity_poly.entity_id
_entity_poly.type
_entity_poly.pdbx_seq_one_letter_code
_entity_poly.pdbx_strand_id
1 'polypeptide(L)'
;VPMKFMERHLFEKAQKKGNKVAQRLGRPVSLVLSILFVIAVILLVVLVVAPELGSTFVSVVRRIEWSIPHFQKWLSETFQSDSPIVEWANSINFQPREMINSALGILKSGVDNILSSTITVTMGILSTAMNVGIGFIFACYVLLQKERLIFQVEKAFYALFPKNAVEYCIHVFTLANKTFANFITGQCIEAVILGSMFFVTMTIFRFPYALLVGVLISFTALIPVFGGFIGCWVGFFLILMVSPMKALMFLIMFLILQQIEGNLIYPHVVGN
;
A
#
# COMPACT_ATOMS: atom_id res chain seq x y z
N VAL A 1 12.96 10.43 -7.02
CA VAL A 1 13.21 11.33 -5.86
C VAL A 1 14.27 10.77 -4.90
N PRO A 2 14.12 9.56 -4.31
CA PRO A 2 15.07 9.05 -3.30
C PRO A 2 16.51 8.93 -3.82
N MET A 3 16.71 8.41 -5.04
CA MET A 3 18.06 8.29 -5.65
C MET A 3 18.83 9.61 -5.69
N LYS A 4 18.18 10.72 -6.09
CA LYS A 4 18.82 12.05 -6.12
C LYS A 4 19.15 12.55 -4.71
N PHE A 5 18.33 12.23 -3.72
CA PHE A 5 18.57 12.58 -2.32
C PHE A 5 19.80 11.84 -1.78
N MET A 6 19.87 10.52 -2.00
CA MET A 6 21.00 9.69 -1.57
C MET A 6 22.29 10.09 -2.28
N GLU A 7 22.25 10.34 -3.60
CA GLU A 7 23.42 10.77 -4.38
C GLU A 7 24.00 12.09 -3.87
N ARG A 8 23.14 13.06 -3.57
CA ARG A 8 23.57 14.36 -3.01
C ARG A 8 24.17 14.21 -1.61
N HIS A 9 23.51 13.49 -0.70
CA HIS A 9 24.01 13.40 0.69
C HIS A 9 25.25 12.51 0.84
N LEU A 10 25.34 11.40 0.11
CA LEU A 10 26.41 10.42 0.28
C LEU A 10 27.64 10.74 -0.60
N PHE A 11 27.44 11.29 -1.80
CA PHE A 11 28.51 11.35 -2.80
C PHE A 11 28.89 12.77 -3.26
N GLU A 12 28.09 13.81 -2.99
CA GLU A 12 28.36 15.18 -3.51
C GLU A 12 29.70 15.75 -3.03
N LYS A 13 30.04 15.60 -1.75
CA LYS A 13 31.33 16.08 -1.20
C LYS A 13 32.52 15.34 -1.80
N ALA A 14 32.39 14.04 -2.04
CA ALA A 14 33.44 13.21 -2.62
C ALA A 14 33.61 13.45 -4.14
N GLN A 15 32.51 13.72 -4.85
CA GLN A 15 32.52 14.08 -6.27
C GLN A 15 33.15 15.47 -6.50
N LYS A 16 32.81 16.47 -5.65
CA LYS A 16 33.42 17.81 -5.68
C LYS A 16 34.92 17.80 -5.37
N LYS A 17 35.39 16.82 -4.57
CA LYS A 17 36.82 16.58 -4.30
C LYS A 17 37.56 15.83 -5.41
N GLY A 18 36.93 15.59 -6.57
CA GLY A 18 37.59 14.97 -7.72
C GLY A 18 37.81 13.46 -7.61
N ASN A 19 37.17 12.77 -6.67
CA ASN A 19 37.33 11.33 -6.53
C ASN A 19 36.64 10.58 -7.69
N LYS A 20 37.45 9.97 -8.58
CA LYS A 20 36.99 9.22 -9.75
C LYS A 20 36.05 8.06 -9.39
N VAL A 21 36.22 7.45 -8.22
CA VAL A 21 35.38 6.35 -7.73
C VAL A 21 33.99 6.86 -7.37
N ALA A 22 33.89 7.99 -6.66
CA ALA A 22 32.61 8.61 -6.29
C ALA A 22 31.82 9.11 -7.51
N GLN A 23 32.52 9.54 -8.58
CA GLN A 23 31.89 9.95 -9.83
C GLN A 23 31.35 8.77 -10.65
N ARG A 24 32.03 7.60 -10.64
CA ARG A 24 31.58 6.40 -11.36
C ARG A 24 30.54 5.57 -10.60
N LEU A 25 30.71 5.39 -9.30
CA LEU A 25 29.88 4.50 -8.48
C LEU A 25 28.75 5.21 -7.73
N GLY A 26 28.78 6.53 -7.58
CA GLY A 26 27.78 7.26 -6.81
C GLY A 26 26.34 6.99 -7.26
N ARG A 27 26.12 6.88 -8.58
CA ARG A 27 24.79 6.60 -9.15
C ARG A 27 24.30 5.17 -8.99
N PRO A 28 25.02 4.11 -9.42
CA PRO A 28 24.55 2.75 -9.22
C PRO A 28 24.36 2.43 -7.74
N VAL A 29 25.23 2.92 -6.85
CA VAL A 29 25.05 2.74 -5.40
C VAL A 29 23.80 3.46 -4.90
N SER A 30 23.59 4.73 -5.28
CA SER A 30 22.39 5.47 -4.85
C SER A 30 21.09 4.87 -5.37
N LEU A 31 21.11 4.27 -6.57
CA LEU A 31 19.97 3.56 -7.15
C LEU A 31 19.65 2.30 -6.37
N VAL A 32 20.65 1.44 -6.14
CA VAL A 32 20.48 0.20 -5.36
C VAL A 32 19.99 0.51 -3.95
N LEU A 33 20.57 1.51 -3.31
CA LEU A 33 20.22 1.89 -1.94
C LEU A 33 18.79 2.46 -1.85
N SER A 34 18.34 3.18 -2.89
CA SER A 34 16.95 3.64 -2.99
C SER A 34 15.96 2.48 -3.18
N ILE A 35 16.30 1.50 -4.01
CA ILE A 35 15.46 0.31 -4.23
C ILE A 35 15.37 -0.51 -2.94
N LEU A 36 16.51 -0.76 -2.29
CA LEU A 36 16.56 -1.46 -1.01
C LEU A 36 15.74 -0.73 0.06
N PHE A 37 15.81 0.60 0.11
CA PHE A 37 14.99 1.39 1.02
C PHE A 37 13.49 1.19 0.79
N VAL A 38 13.02 1.26 -0.46
CA VAL A 38 11.59 1.04 -0.78
C VAL A 38 11.17 -0.39 -0.45
N ILE A 39 11.97 -1.39 -0.81
CA ILE A 39 11.70 -2.80 -0.47
C ILE A 39 11.64 -3.00 1.04
N ALA A 40 12.56 -2.39 1.80
CA ALA A 40 12.56 -2.47 3.25
C ALA A 40 11.30 -1.86 3.88
N VAL A 41 10.83 -0.72 3.37
CA VAL A 41 9.57 -0.09 3.82
C VAL A 41 8.38 -1.01 3.52
N ILE A 42 8.30 -1.57 2.31
CA ILE A 42 7.22 -2.50 1.95
C ILE A 42 7.25 -3.75 2.83
N LEU A 43 8.41 -4.36 3.03
CA LEU A 43 8.56 -5.54 3.89
C LEU A 43 8.16 -5.22 5.33
N LEU A 44 8.54 -4.07 5.86
CA LEU A 44 8.15 -3.63 7.20
C LEU A 44 6.61 -3.54 7.31
N VAL A 45 5.96 -2.89 6.35
CA VAL A 45 4.49 -2.78 6.33
C VAL A 45 3.84 -4.16 6.27
N VAL A 46 4.30 -5.05 5.37
CA VAL A 46 3.76 -6.41 5.25
C VAL A 46 3.96 -7.20 6.54
N LEU A 47 5.14 -7.12 7.16
CA LEU A 47 5.44 -7.82 8.42
C LEU A 47 4.63 -7.30 9.61
N VAL A 48 4.20 -6.03 9.61
CA VAL A 48 3.33 -5.47 10.66
C VAL A 48 1.86 -5.78 10.39
N VAL A 49 1.41 -5.62 9.15
CA VAL A 49 -0.01 -5.73 8.78
C VAL A 49 -0.46 -7.19 8.67
N ALA A 50 0.33 -8.06 8.03
CA ALA A 50 -0.05 -9.46 7.80
C ALA A 50 -0.34 -10.27 9.09
N PRO A 51 0.51 -10.25 10.14
CA PRO A 51 0.25 -11.05 11.34
C PRO A 51 -0.97 -10.54 12.11
N GLU A 52 -1.19 -9.23 12.13
CA GLU A 52 -2.33 -8.62 12.81
C GLU A 52 -3.65 -8.84 12.06
N LEU A 53 -3.64 -8.84 10.72
CA LEU A 53 -4.78 -9.31 9.94
C LEU A 53 -5.07 -10.77 10.27
N GLY A 54 -4.04 -11.62 10.33
CA GLY A 54 -4.16 -13.03 10.69
C GLY A 54 -4.73 -13.26 12.10
N SER A 55 -4.18 -12.56 13.12
CA SER A 55 -4.67 -12.64 14.50
C SER A 55 -6.11 -12.15 14.60
N THR A 56 -6.47 -11.11 13.84
CA THR A 56 -7.84 -10.60 13.80
C THR A 56 -8.77 -11.63 13.17
N PHE A 57 -8.43 -12.22 12.03
CA PHE A 57 -9.21 -13.31 11.43
C PHE A 57 -9.47 -14.46 12.40
N VAL A 58 -8.44 -14.90 13.14
CA VAL A 58 -8.60 -15.95 14.17
C VAL A 58 -9.52 -15.50 15.29
N SER A 59 -9.39 -14.25 15.76
CA SER A 59 -10.24 -13.70 16.82
C SER A 59 -11.70 -13.54 16.39
N VAL A 60 -11.93 -13.21 15.12
CA VAL A 60 -13.25 -13.10 14.49
C VAL A 60 -13.92 -14.45 14.51
N VAL A 61 -13.24 -15.48 14.00
CA VAL A 61 -13.82 -16.81 13.98
C VAL A 61 -14.14 -17.27 15.39
N ARG A 62 -13.22 -17.10 16.36
CA ARG A 62 -13.44 -17.42 17.78
C ARG A 62 -14.66 -16.70 18.37
N ARG A 63 -14.84 -15.41 18.08
CA ARG A 63 -16.00 -14.62 18.54
C ARG A 63 -17.29 -15.08 17.89
N ILE A 64 -17.26 -15.48 16.63
CA ILE A 64 -18.45 -16.02 15.96
C ILE A 64 -18.82 -17.40 16.54
N GLU A 65 -17.84 -18.28 16.83
CA GLU A 65 -18.13 -19.57 17.51
C GLU A 65 -18.85 -19.36 18.84
N TRP A 66 -18.46 -18.32 19.59
CA TRP A 66 -19.03 -18.04 20.91
C TRP A 66 -20.34 -17.24 20.83
N SER A 67 -20.51 -16.37 19.84
CA SER A 67 -21.68 -15.48 19.70
C SER A 67 -22.90 -16.17 19.09
N ILE A 68 -22.71 -17.13 18.19
CA ILE A 68 -23.84 -17.81 17.53
C ILE A 68 -24.75 -18.56 18.51
N PRO A 69 -24.22 -19.36 19.47
CA PRO A 69 -25.07 -20.00 20.47
C PRO A 69 -25.82 -18.99 21.36
N HIS A 70 -25.19 -17.86 21.68
CA HIS A 70 -25.84 -16.77 22.43
C HIS A 70 -26.91 -16.06 21.60
N PHE A 71 -26.68 -15.88 20.31
CA PHE A 71 -27.66 -15.30 19.38
C PHE A 71 -28.86 -16.22 19.17
N GLN A 72 -28.63 -17.52 19.01
CA GLN A 72 -29.68 -18.55 18.96
C GLN A 72 -30.49 -18.59 20.26
N LYS A 73 -29.81 -18.54 21.42
CA LYS A 73 -30.47 -18.48 22.73
C LYS A 73 -31.30 -17.21 22.91
N TRP A 74 -30.75 -16.04 22.59
CA TRP A 74 -31.47 -14.77 22.63
C TRP A 74 -32.70 -14.77 21.71
N LEU A 75 -32.58 -15.32 20.49
CA LEU A 75 -33.70 -15.48 19.56
C LEU A 75 -34.80 -16.39 20.13
N SER A 76 -34.42 -17.51 20.75
CA SER A 76 -35.37 -18.44 21.37
C SER A 76 -36.03 -17.91 22.64
N GLU A 77 -35.39 -16.96 23.34
CA GLU A 77 -35.94 -16.30 24.54
C GLU A 77 -36.79 -15.07 24.17
N THR A 78 -36.53 -14.44 23.02
CA THR A 78 -37.22 -13.21 22.56
C THR A 78 -38.43 -13.52 21.66
N PHE A 79 -38.38 -14.60 20.88
CA PHE A 79 -39.48 -15.07 20.02
C PHE A 79 -40.02 -16.42 20.51
N GLN A 80 -41.31 -16.69 20.31
CA GLN A 80 -41.88 -18.01 20.61
C GLN A 80 -41.17 -19.09 19.81
N SER A 81 -40.92 -20.25 20.44
CA SER A 81 -40.12 -21.36 19.90
C SER A 81 -40.56 -21.86 18.51
N ASP A 82 -41.82 -21.63 18.12
CA ASP A 82 -42.41 -22.04 16.84
C ASP A 82 -42.29 -20.98 15.72
N SER A 83 -41.57 -19.87 15.97
CA SER A 83 -41.33 -18.84 14.95
C SER A 83 -40.39 -19.34 13.85
N PRO A 84 -40.69 -19.12 12.55
CA PRO A 84 -39.82 -19.50 11.42
C PRO A 84 -38.38 -18.95 11.53
N ILE A 85 -38.21 -17.86 12.27
CA ILE A 85 -36.93 -17.19 12.50
C ILE A 85 -36.04 -18.00 13.46
N VAL A 86 -36.64 -18.67 14.45
CA VAL A 86 -35.94 -19.54 15.42
C VAL A 86 -35.53 -20.85 14.75
N GLU A 87 -36.41 -21.42 13.91
CA GLU A 87 -36.11 -22.61 13.12
C GLU A 87 -34.99 -22.36 12.09
N TRP A 88 -35.05 -21.22 11.37
CA TRP A 88 -33.96 -20.77 10.49
C TRP A 88 -32.64 -20.59 11.25
N ALA A 89 -32.65 -19.92 12.40
CA ALA A 89 -31.44 -19.70 13.19
C ALA A 89 -30.83 -21.00 13.73
N ASN A 90 -31.66 -21.99 14.11
CA ASN A 90 -31.21 -23.31 14.54
C ASN A 90 -30.71 -24.19 13.38
N SER A 91 -31.18 -23.94 12.15
CA SER A 91 -30.69 -24.62 10.94
C SER A 91 -29.27 -24.19 10.51
N ILE A 92 -28.76 -23.07 11.06
CA ILE A 92 -27.40 -22.60 10.80
C ILE A 92 -26.41 -23.49 11.57
N ASN A 93 -25.95 -24.56 10.91
CA ASN A 93 -24.79 -25.35 11.34
C ASN A 93 -23.52 -24.53 11.09
N PHE A 94 -23.24 -23.57 11.96
CA PHE A 94 -22.00 -22.82 11.89
C PHE A 94 -20.87 -23.71 12.37
N GLN A 95 -20.01 -24.14 11.44
CA GLN A 95 -18.79 -24.91 11.71
C GLN A 95 -17.56 -24.01 11.55
N PRO A 96 -17.25 -23.17 12.55
CA PRO A 96 -16.21 -22.16 12.42
C PRO A 96 -14.80 -22.75 12.25
N ARG A 97 -14.55 -23.96 12.75
CA ARG A 97 -13.34 -24.73 12.43
C ARG A 97 -13.24 -25.09 10.95
N GLU A 98 -14.34 -25.41 10.29
CA GLU A 98 -14.36 -25.66 8.86
C GLU A 98 -14.15 -24.38 8.05
N MET A 99 -14.64 -23.22 8.50
CA MET A 99 -14.34 -21.93 7.86
C MET A 99 -12.86 -21.54 7.97
N ILE A 100 -12.23 -21.72 9.14
CA ILE A 100 -10.77 -21.51 9.29
C ILE A 100 -10.02 -22.47 8.38
N ASN A 101 -10.37 -23.76 8.41
CA ASN A 101 -9.70 -24.78 7.60
C ASN A 101 -9.94 -24.55 6.11
N SER A 102 -11.08 -23.97 5.72
CA SER A 102 -11.37 -23.60 4.33
C SER A 102 -10.63 -22.33 3.92
N ALA A 103 -10.52 -21.30 4.77
CA ALA A 103 -9.73 -20.10 4.47
C ALA A 103 -8.23 -20.40 4.41
N LEU A 104 -7.72 -21.16 5.38
CA LEU A 104 -6.37 -21.73 5.34
C LEU A 104 -6.23 -22.69 4.16
N GLY A 105 -7.27 -23.45 3.83
CA GLY A 105 -7.34 -24.34 2.69
C GLY A 105 -7.27 -23.59 1.37
N ILE A 106 -7.89 -22.42 1.22
CA ILE A 106 -7.84 -21.56 0.03
C ILE A 106 -6.49 -20.87 -0.08
N LEU A 107 -5.91 -20.40 1.03
CA LEU A 107 -4.54 -19.88 1.05
C LEU A 107 -3.53 -20.99 0.69
N LYS A 108 -3.68 -22.17 1.30
CA LYS A 108 -2.82 -23.32 1.08
C LYS A 108 -3.03 -23.92 -0.30
N SER A 109 -4.24 -23.94 -0.86
CA SER A 109 -4.51 -24.36 -2.24
C SER A 109 -4.16 -23.28 -3.25
N GLY A 110 -4.16 -21.99 -2.91
CA GLY A 110 -3.51 -20.96 -3.72
C GLY A 110 -2.01 -21.25 -3.87
N VAL A 111 -1.36 -21.66 -2.78
CA VAL A 111 0.05 -22.10 -2.75
C VAL A 111 0.24 -23.49 -3.41
N ASP A 112 -0.66 -24.43 -3.17
CA ASP A 112 -0.56 -25.81 -3.65
C ASP A 112 -0.99 -25.91 -5.13
N ASN A 113 -1.88 -25.08 -5.65
CA ASN A 113 -2.20 -24.97 -7.08
C ASN A 113 -1.05 -24.32 -7.87
N ILE A 114 -0.25 -23.46 -7.21
CA ILE A 114 1.04 -23.01 -7.73
C ILE A 114 2.04 -24.18 -7.80
N LEU A 115 1.98 -25.13 -6.85
CA LEU A 115 2.90 -26.27 -6.75
C LEU A 115 2.50 -27.50 -7.61
N SER A 116 1.20 -27.78 -7.78
CA SER A 116 0.68 -29.08 -8.27
C SER A 116 0.36 -29.14 -9.76
N SER A 117 0.57 -28.06 -10.53
CA SER A 117 0.61 -28.09 -12.00
C SER A 117 2.01 -27.76 -12.52
N THR A 118 2.97 -28.62 -12.13
CA THR A 118 4.43 -28.38 -12.13
C THR A 118 5.09 -28.11 -13.49
N ILE A 119 4.39 -28.24 -14.62
CA ILE A 119 5.00 -28.04 -15.95
C ILE A 119 4.49 -26.75 -16.62
N THR A 120 3.18 -26.55 -16.69
CA THR A 120 2.60 -25.39 -17.40
C THR A 120 2.57 -24.13 -16.52
N VAL A 121 2.31 -24.26 -15.21
CA VAL A 121 2.31 -23.14 -14.26
C VAL A 121 3.74 -22.73 -13.92
N THR A 122 4.67 -23.68 -13.81
CA THR A 122 6.09 -23.39 -13.57
C THR A 122 6.73 -22.67 -14.75
N MET A 123 6.46 -23.08 -16.00
CA MET A 123 6.95 -22.34 -17.17
C MET A 123 6.30 -20.96 -17.31
N GLY A 124 5.02 -20.81 -16.95
CA GLY A 124 4.33 -19.52 -16.94
C GLY A 124 4.88 -18.56 -15.88
N ILE A 125 4.99 -18.99 -14.62
CA ILE A 125 5.53 -18.20 -13.51
C ILE A 125 7.01 -17.87 -13.76
N LEU A 126 7.80 -18.84 -14.23
CA LEU A 126 9.21 -18.61 -14.55
C LEU A 126 9.35 -17.63 -15.71
N SER A 127 8.54 -17.75 -16.75
CA SER A 127 8.47 -16.78 -17.87
C SER A 127 8.10 -15.38 -17.38
N THR A 128 7.05 -15.24 -16.56
CA THR A 128 6.66 -13.95 -15.98
C THR A 128 7.74 -13.39 -15.08
N ALA A 129 8.34 -14.19 -14.21
CA ALA A 129 9.41 -13.78 -13.32
C ALA A 129 10.67 -13.37 -14.11
N MET A 130 11.02 -14.10 -15.17
CA MET A 130 12.13 -13.75 -16.06
C MET A 130 11.81 -12.46 -16.83
N ASN A 131 10.62 -12.30 -17.37
CA ASN A 131 10.23 -11.08 -18.10
C ASN A 131 10.19 -9.85 -17.18
N VAL A 132 9.64 -9.98 -15.97
CA VAL A 132 9.67 -8.92 -14.95
C VAL A 132 11.11 -8.64 -14.53
N GLY A 133 11.93 -9.66 -14.33
CA GLY A 133 13.35 -9.52 -13.98
C GLY A 133 14.15 -8.82 -15.07
N ILE A 134 14.01 -9.24 -16.33
CA ILE A 134 14.65 -8.60 -17.49
C ILE A 134 14.16 -7.16 -17.64
N GLY A 135 12.84 -6.93 -17.55
CA GLY A 135 12.25 -5.59 -17.60
C GLY A 135 12.76 -4.69 -16.48
N PHE A 136 12.92 -5.23 -15.27
CA PHE A 136 13.47 -4.52 -14.12
C PHE A 136 14.94 -4.15 -14.30
N ILE A 137 15.77 -5.11 -14.76
CA ILE A 137 17.18 -4.86 -15.09
C ILE A 137 17.28 -3.78 -16.19
N PHE A 138 16.45 -3.89 -17.23
CA PHE A 138 16.40 -2.92 -18.31
C PHE A 138 15.98 -1.52 -17.81
N ALA A 139 14.97 -1.44 -16.95
CA ALA A 139 14.55 -0.19 -16.31
C ALA A 139 15.68 0.43 -15.48
N CYS A 140 16.43 -0.37 -14.72
CA CYS A 140 17.59 0.10 -13.97
C CYS A 140 18.70 0.62 -14.91
N TYR A 141 18.98 -0.08 -16.00
CA TYR A 141 19.96 0.33 -17.01
C TYR A 141 19.58 1.67 -17.67
N VAL A 142 18.34 1.81 -18.12
CA VAL A 142 17.82 3.05 -18.72
C VAL A 142 17.88 4.20 -17.70
N LEU A 143 17.52 3.95 -16.44
CA LEU A 143 17.56 4.97 -15.38
C LEU A 143 18.98 5.44 -15.07
N LEU A 144 19.98 4.54 -15.11
CA LEU A 144 21.40 4.88 -14.94
C LEU A 144 21.95 5.71 -16.10
N GLN A 145 21.41 5.52 -17.31
CA GLN A 145 21.85 6.22 -18.52
C GLN A 145 20.99 7.42 -18.90
N LYS A 146 20.03 7.81 -18.05
CA LYS A 146 19.03 8.84 -18.39
C LYS A 146 19.64 10.14 -18.92
N GLU A 147 20.77 10.65 -18.38
CA GLU A 147 21.33 11.92 -18.87
C GLU A 147 21.94 11.78 -20.26
N ARG A 148 22.54 10.62 -20.56
CA ARG A 148 23.03 10.33 -21.91
C ARG A 148 21.86 10.20 -22.88
N LEU A 149 20.80 9.51 -22.46
CA LEU A 149 19.58 9.35 -23.27
C LEU A 149 18.92 10.69 -23.54
N ILE A 150 18.73 11.54 -22.52
CA ILE A 150 18.14 12.87 -22.64
C ILE A 150 18.94 13.72 -23.63
N PHE A 151 20.28 13.72 -23.52
CA PHE A 151 21.14 14.48 -24.43
C PHE A 151 21.08 13.98 -25.88
N GLN A 152 20.99 12.66 -26.08
CA GLN A 152 20.84 12.06 -27.42
C GLN A 152 19.48 12.41 -28.03
N VAL A 153 18.41 12.33 -27.23
CA VAL A 153 17.05 12.71 -27.65
C VAL A 153 17.01 14.19 -27.99
N GLU A 154 17.58 15.06 -27.16
CA GLU A 154 17.65 16.50 -27.41
C GLU A 154 18.35 16.81 -28.73
N LYS A 155 19.49 16.18 -29.01
CA LYS A 155 20.18 16.30 -30.31
C LYS A 155 19.31 15.86 -31.49
N ALA A 156 18.59 14.74 -31.34
CA ALA A 156 17.70 14.26 -32.39
C ALA A 156 16.54 15.24 -32.63
N PHE A 157 15.97 15.83 -31.57
CA PHE A 157 14.93 16.85 -31.68
C PHE A 157 15.44 18.10 -32.42
N TYR A 158 16.63 18.60 -32.07
CA TYR A 158 17.26 19.73 -32.78
C TYR A 158 17.60 19.42 -34.25
N ALA A 159 17.81 18.16 -34.60
CA ALA A 159 18.04 17.74 -35.99
C ALA A 159 16.75 17.62 -36.82
N LEU A 160 15.62 17.30 -36.17
CA LEU A 160 14.34 17.03 -36.84
C LEU A 160 13.39 18.23 -36.86
N PHE A 161 13.50 19.16 -35.91
CA PHE A 161 12.55 20.23 -35.70
C PHE A 161 13.21 21.62 -35.60
N PRO A 162 12.47 22.70 -35.90
CA PRO A 162 12.98 24.06 -35.72
C PRO A 162 13.22 24.38 -34.24
N LYS A 163 14.27 25.18 -33.98
CA LYS A 163 14.76 25.54 -32.64
C LYS A 163 13.64 25.94 -31.66
N ASN A 164 12.72 26.80 -32.09
CA ASN A 164 11.64 27.30 -31.23
C ASN A 164 10.69 26.19 -30.76
N ALA A 165 10.40 25.21 -31.62
CA ALA A 165 9.55 24.07 -31.25
C ALA A 165 10.24 23.15 -30.24
N VAL A 166 11.54 22.90 -30.44
CA VAL A 166 12.35 22.07 -29.55
C VAL A 166 12.46 22.69 -28.16
N GLU A 167 12.77 23.98 -28.08
CA GLU A 167 12.86 24.71 -26.80
C GLU A 167 11.51 24.68 -26.04
N TYR A 168 10.39 24.85 -26.75
CA TYR A 168 9.07 24.71 -26.16
C TYR A 168 8.80 23.30 -25.64
N CYS A 169 9.10 22.25 -26.41
CA CYS A 169 8.94 20.86 -25.98
C CYS A 169 9.79 20.55 -24.74
N ILE A 170 11.07 20.94 -24.73
CA ILE A 170 11.97 20.74 -23.59
C ILE A 170 11.44 21.46 -22.35
N HIS A 171 10.90 22.68 -22.52
CA HIS A 171 10.29 23.42 -21.43
C HIS A 171 9.10 22.66 -20.82
N VAL A 172 8.18 22.16 -21.66
CA VAL A 172 7.01 21.39 -21.22
C VAL A 172 7.44 20.10 -20.52
N PHE A 173 8.38 19.33 -21.07
CA PHE A 173 8.87 18.09 -20.44
C PHE A 173 9.56 18.36 -19.11
N THR A 174 10.32 19.44 -19.02
CA THR A 174 11.00 19.84 -17.77
C THR A 174 9.98 20.22 -16.71
N LEU A 175 8.95 20.99 -17.08
CA LEU A 175 7.84 21.35 -16.20
C LEU A 175 7.08 20.10 -15.74
N ALA A 176 6.69 19.23 -16.67
CA ALA A 176 5.99 17.98 -16.36
C ALA A 176 6.79 17.08 -15.40
N ASN A 177 8.10 16.92 -15.63
CA ASN A 177 8.96 16.16 -14.72
C ASN A 177 9.07 16.81 -13.33
N LYS A 178 9.09 18.14 -13.25
CA LYS A 178 9.11 18.86 -11.95
C LYS A 178 7.78 18.68 -11.22
N THR A 179 6.66 18.89 -11.90
CA THR A 179 5.31 18.71 -11.34
C THR A 179 5.09 17.27 -10.87
N PHE A 180 5.49 16.28 -11.68
CA PHE A 180 5.39 14.87 -11.28
C PHE A 180 6.27 14.54 -10.07
N ALA A 181 7.50 15.06 -10.03
CA ALA A 181 8.38 14.86 -8.87
C ALA A 181 7.83 15.51 -7.59
N ASN A 182 7.24 16.71 -7.70
CA ASN A 182 6.57 17.38 -6.59
C ASN A 182 5.34 16.59 -6.13
N PHE A 183 4.50 16.12 -7.06
CA PHE A 183 3.31 15.31 -6.76
C PHE A 183 3.65 14.03 -5.99
N ILE A 184 4.64 13.26 -6.46
CA ILE A 184 5.06 12.02 -5.77
C ILE A 184 5.62 12.32 -4.38
N THR A 185 6.36 13.42 -4.23
CA THR A 185 6.89 13.84 -2.93
C THR A 185 5.76 14.27 -1.99
N GLY A 186 4.79 15.02 -2.52
CA GLY A 186 3.57 15.42 -1.84
C GLY A 186 2.78 14.22 -1.34
N GLN A 187 2.53 13.21 -2.19
CA GLN A 187 1.82 12.00 -1.77
C GLN A 187 2.55 11.20 -0.70
N CYS A 188 3.87 11.11 -0.74
CA CYS A 188 4.61 10.46 0.35
C CYS A 188 4.48 11.21 1.68
N ILE A 189 4.45 12.55 1.65
CA ILE A 189 4.28 13.38 2.85
C ILE A 189 2.85 13.29 3.37
N GLU A 190 1.87 13.40 2.47
CA GLU A 190 0.44 13.27 2.77
C GLU A 190 0.14 11.91 3.40
N ALA A 191 0.63 10.82 2.82
CA ALA A 191 0.54 9.47 3.40
C ALA A 191 1.03 9.39 4.85
N VAL A 192 2.17 10.02 5.17
CA VAL A 192 2.72 10.03 6.54
C VAL A 192 1.85 10.87 7.47
N ILE A 193 1.43 12.05 7.03
CA ILE A 193 0.55 12.94 7.81
C ILE A 193 -0.77 12.22 8.11
N LEU A 194 -1.45 11.68 7.10
CA LEU A 194 -2.72 11.01 7.23
C LEU A 194 -2.62 9.79 8.16
N GLY A 195 -1.63 8.94 7.94
CA GLY A 195 -1.36 7.78 8.80
C GLY A 195 -1.13 8.15 10.26
N SER A 196 -0.31 9.18 10.50
CA SER A 196 -0.03 9.68 11.85
C SER A 196 -1.27 10.29 12.51
N MET A 197 -2.09 11.02 11.76
CA MET A 197 -3.32 11.62 12.23
C MET A 197 -4.33 10.55 12.65
N PHE A 198 -4.50 9.50 11.84
CA PHE A 198 -5.35 8.35 12.20
C PHE A 198 -4.81 7.61 13.42
N PHE A 199 -3.51 7.34 13.48
CA PHE A 199 -2.88 6.67 14.62
C PHE A 199 -3.09 7.44 15.93
N VAL A 200 -2.78 8.75 15.93
CA VAL A 200 -2.89 9.62 17.11
C VAL A 200 -4.35 9.73 17.55
N THR A 201 -5.26 10.02 16.62
CA THR A 201 -6.69 10.17 16.91
C THR A 201 -7.25 8.86 17.48
N MET A 202 -6.98 7.73 16.84
CA MET A 202 -7.44 6.43 17.33
C MET A 202 -6.88 6.08 18.70
N THR A 203 -5.62 6.43 18.98
CA THR A 203 -4.99 6.21 20.28
C THR A 203 -5.63 7.06 21.38
N ILE A 204 -5.89 8.34 21.11
CA ILE A 204 -6.56 9.26 22.06
C ILE A 204 -7.95 8.76 22.41
N PHE A 205 -8.75 8.36 21.40
CA PHE A 205 -10.10 7.84 21.60
C PHE A 205 -10.14 6.36 22.02
N ARG A 206 -8.99 5.71 22.24
CA ARG A 206 -8.87 4.31 22.67
C ARG A 206 -9.61 3.32 21.76
N PHE A 207 -9.48 3.52 20.45
CA PHE A 207 -9.90 2.54 19.46
C PHE A 207 -8.91 1.36 19.42
N PRO A 208 -9.41 0.13 19.22
CA PRO A 208 -8.53 -1.01 18.96
C PRO A 208 -7.82 -0.84 17.61
N TYR A 209 -6.66 -1.48 17.46
CA TYR A 209 -5.90 -1.52 16.20
C TYR A 209 -5.44 -0.16 15.65
N ALA A 210 -5.27 0.85 16.50
CA ALA A 210 -4.85 2.20 16.09
C ALA A 210 -3.57 2.20 15.21
N LEU A 211 -2.54 1.46 15.63
CA LEU A 211 -1.27 1.35 14.88
C LEU A 211 -1.47 0.72 13.51
N LEU A 212 -2.19 -0.41 13.47
CA LEU A 212 -2.45 -1.12 12.22
C LEU A 212 -3.22 -0.27 11.23
N VAL A 213 -4.33 0.32 11.68
CA VAL A 213 -5.19 1.13 10.81
C VAL A 213 -4.45 2.37 10.33
N GLY A 214 -3.66 3.02 11.20
CA GLY A 214 -2.82 4.15 10.81
C GLY A 214 -1.76 3.79 9.77
N VAL A 215 -1.03 2.69 9.95
CA VAL A 215 -0.03 2.21 8.97
C VAL A 215 -0.69 1.79 7.65
N LEU A 216 -1.83 1.11 7.73
CA LEU A 216 -2.57 0.67 6.54
C LEU A 216 -3.04 1.88 5.73
N ILE A 217 -3.72 2.85 6.37
CA ILE A 217 -4.18 4.08 5.72
C ILE A 217 -3.00 4.86 5.12
N SER A 218 -1.89 4.96 5.86
CA SER A 218 -0.68 5.61 5.36
C SER A 218 -0.18 4.97 4.07
N PHE A 219 -0.07 3.64 4.04
CA PHE A 219 0.43 2.93 2.89
C PHE A 219 -0.57 2.96 1.71
N THR A 220 -1.86 2.80 1.98
CA THR A 220 -2.89 2.79 0.95
C THR A 220 -3.10 4.19 0.36
N ALA A 221 -2.89 5.27 1.12
CA ALA A 221 -2.96 6.66 0.64
C ALA A 221 -1.97 6.97 -0.50
N LEU A 222 -0.91 6.18 -0.66
CA LEU A 222 -0.04 6.25 -1.84
C LEU A 222 -0.78 5.96 -3.16
N ILE A 223 -1.94 5.29 -3.10
CA ILE A 223 -2.87 5.13 -4.22
C ILE A 223 -3.96 6.20 -4.07
N PRO A 224 -3.92 7.30 -4.85
CA PRO A 224 -4.88 8.38 -4.72
C PRO A 224 -6.31 7.88 -4.88
N VAL A 225 -7.25 8.52 -4.17
CA VAL A 225 -8.69 8.19 -4.14
C VAL A 225 -9.01 6.85 -3.48
N PHE A 226 -8.37 5.75 -3.87
CA PHE A 226 -8.65 4.42 -3.34
C PHE A 226 -8.08 4.17 -1.96
N GLY A 227 -7.00 4.88 -1.60
CA GLY A 227 -6.26 4.66 -0.37
C GLY A 227 -7.10 4.78 0.90
N GLY A 228 -7.84 5.88 1.02
CA GLY A 228 -8.75 6.12 2.14
C GLY A 228 -9.85 5.07 2.24
N PHE A 229 -10.46 4.67 1.11
CA PHE A 229 -11.54 3.68 1.11
C PHE A 229 -11.08 2.29 1.56
N ILE A 230 -9.92 1.82 1.08
CA ILE A 230 -9.37 0.52 1.47
C ILE A 230 -9.05 0.51 2.97
N GLY A 231 -8.38 1.57 3.46
CA GLY A 231 -8.04 1.70 4.86
C GLY A 231 -9.28 1.83 5.77
N CYS A 232 -10.30 2.56 5.33
CA CYS A 232 -11.60 2.65 6.00
C CYS A 232 -12.28 1.30 6.09
N TRP A 233 -12.40 0.59 4.96
CA TRP A 233 -13.07 -0.70 4.90
C TRP A 233 -12.43 -1.68 5.87
N VAL A 234 -11.11 -1.88 5.74
CA VAL A 234 -10.38 -2.80 6.61
C VAL A 234 -10.47 -2.35 8.07
N GLY A 235 -10.19 -1.07 8.37
CA GLY A 235 -10.26 -0.55 9.75
C GLY A 235 -11.64 -0.68 10.38
N PHE A 236 -12.70 -0.37 9.63
CA PHE A 236 -14.08 -0.51 10.08
C PHE A 236 -14.40 -1.96 10.43
N PHE A 237 -14.11 -2.92 9.54
CA PHE A 237 -14.36 -4.34 9.82
C PHE A 237 -13.56 -4.85 11.01
N LEU A 238 -12.30 -4.47 11.16
CA LEU A 238 -11.49 -4.87 12.32
C LEU A 238 -12.10 -4.36 13.64
N ILE A 239 -12.56 -3.11 13.67
CA ILE A 239 -13.16 -2.51 14.87
C ILE A 239 -14.57 -3.05 15.12
N LEU A 240 -15.36 -3.29 14.06
CA LEU A 240 -16.72 -3.84 14.12
C LEU A 240 -16.75 -5.18 14.86
N MET A 241 -15.73 -6.00 14.61
CA MET A 241 -15.59 -7.32 15.23
C MET A 241 -15.28 -7.27 16.73
N VAL A 242 -14.73 -6.15 17.21
CA VAL A 242 -14.46 -5.92 18.64
C VAL A 242 -15.66 -5.25 19.31
N SER A 243 -16.18 -4.18 18.70
CA SER A 243 -17.31 -3.41 19.22
C SER A 243 -18.03 -2.68 18.08
N PRO A 244 -19.30 -3.02 17.78
CA PRO A 244 -20.06 -2.36 16.74
C PRO A 244 -20.24 -0.85 16.97
N MET A 245 -20.42 -0.45 18.23
CA MET A 245 -20.54 0.96 18.59
C MET A 245 -19.25 1.74 18.31
N LYS A 246 -18.08 1.14 18.59
CA LYS A 246 -16.80 1.75 18.21
C LYS A 246 -16.63 1.80 16.69
N ALA A 247 -17.09 0.81 15.94
CA ALA A 247 -16.98 0.86 14.49
C ALA A 247 -17.77 2.02 13.87
N LEU A 248 -18.96 2.31 14.41
CA LEU A 248 -19.74 3.46 13.98
C LEU A 248 -19.05 4.79 14.34
N MET A 249 -18.52 4.90 15.57
CA MET A 249 -17.73 6.08 15.96
C MET A 249 -16.46 6.25 15.10
N PHE A 250 -15.80 5.15 14.74
CA PHE A 250 -14.66 5.15 13.82
C PHE A 250 -15.06 5.68 12.45
N LEU A 251 -16.23 5.33 11.92
CA LEU A 251 -16.70 5.82 10.62
C LEU A 251 -16.94 7.34 10.65
N ILE A 252 -17.54 7.85 11.72
CA ILE A 252 -17.73 9.30 11.92
C ILE A 252 -16.37 10.00 12.02
N MET A 253 -15.45 9.47 12.84
CA MET A 253 -14.09 9.98 12.97
C MET A 253 -13.34 9.95 11.63
N PHE A 254 -13.46 8.86 10.87
CA PHE A 254 -12.85 8.71 9.55
C PHE A 254 -13.34 9.78 8.59
N LEU A 255 -14.65 10.04 8.53
CA LEU A 255 -15.20 11.11 7.70
C LEU A 255 -14.67 12.49 8.09
N ILE A 256 -14.58 12.80 9.38
CA ILE A 256 -14.03 14.08 9.86
C ILE A 256 -12.56 14.21 9.43
N LEU A 257 -11.76 13.17 9.65
CA LEU A 257 -10.34 13.18 9.29
C LEU A 257 -10.14 13.28 7.77
N GLN A 258 -10.98 12.65 6.96
CA GLN A 258 -10.96 12.79 5.50
C GLN A 258 -11.35 14.19 5.04
N GLN A 259 -12.29 14.86 5.72
CA GLN A 259 -12.61 16.26 5.41
C GLN A 259 -11.45 17.20 5.75
N ILE A 260 -10.73 16.94 6.85
CA ILE A 260 -9.52 17.69 7.19
C ILE A 260 -8.44 17.45 6.13
N GLU A 261 -8.24 16.19 5.73
CA GLU A 261 -7.27 15.83 4.69
C GLU A 261 -7.59 16.54 3.37
N GLY A 262 -8.78 16.37 2.82
CA GLY A 262 -9.13 16.89 1.50
C GLY A 262 -9.21 18.42 1.44
N ASN A 263 -9.64 19.09 2.51
CA ASN A 263 -9.82 20.55 2.50
C ASN A 263 -8.59 21.32 2.99
N LEU A 264 -7.81 20.77 3.92
CA LEU A 264 -6.67 21.47 4.54
C LEU A 264 -5.34 20.89 4.09
N ILE A 265 -5.14 19.58 4.16
CA ILE A 265 -3.81 18.96 4.01
C ILE A 265 -3.45 18.83 2.52
N TYR A 266 -4.32 18.20 1.73
CA TYR A 266 -4.08 17.90 0.32
C TYR A 266 -3.66 19.12 -0.52
N PRO A 267 -4.40 20.26 -0.51
CA PRO A 267 -4.03 21.41 -1.34
C PRO A 267 -2.68 22.03 -0.94
N HIS A 268 -2.29 21.97 0.34
CA HIS A 268 -1.04 22.58 0.81
C HIS A 268 0.19 21.69 0.57
N VAL A 269 0.00 20.36 0.56
CA VAL A 269 1.09 19.39 0.43
C VAL A 269 1.35 18.99 -1.02
N VAL A 270 0.30 18.87 -1.83
CA VAL A 270 0.38 18.35 -3.21
C VAL A 270 0.26 19.47 -4.26
N GLY A 271 -0.32 20.61 -3.89
CA GLY A 271 -0.71 21.69 -4.81
C GLY A 271 0.35 22.75 -5.15
N ASN A 272 1.62 22.61 -4.72
CA ASN A 272 2.70 23.60 -4.94
C ASN A 272 3.88 23.10 -5.79
#